data_AF-A0A923YKK1-F1
#
_entry.id   AF-A0A923YKK1-F1
#
_cell.length_a   1.000
_cell.length_b   1.000
_cell.length_c   1.000
_cell.angle_alpha   90.00
_cell.angle_beta   90.00
_cell.angle_gamma   90.00
#
_symmetry.space_group_name_H-M   'P 1'
#
loop_
_entity.id
_entity.type
_entity.pdbx_description
1 polymer ?
#
loop_
_entity_poly.entity_id
_entity_poly.type
_entity_poly.pdbx_seq_one_letter_code
_entity_poly.pdbx_strand_id
1 'polypeptide(L)' 'MAFIAAGRIVTVLMGEGIATNMFVLGYAWQKGWVPLTEASLLRAIELNALQVAFNKQAFFWGGPQHVIRLGLISAHG' A
#
# COMPACT_ATOMS: atom_id res chain seq x y z
N MET A 1 -0.84 -13.95 16.65
CA MET A 1 -0.48 -14.09 15.22
C MET A 1 -1.70 -13.71 14.41
N ALA A 2 -1.78 -12.46 13.93
CA ALA A 2 -2.94 -11.99 13.18
C ALA A 2 -2.79 -12.43 11.72
N PHE A 3 -3.67 -13.30 11.26
CA PHE A 3 -3.74 -13.72 9.87
C PHE A 3 -4.69 -12.76 9.14
N ILE A 4 -4.15 -11.89 8.29
CA ILE A 4 -4.97 -11.00 7.47
C ILE A 4 -5.41 -11.81 6.25
N ALA A 5 -6.72 -11.92 6.05
CA ALA A 5 -7.30 -12.53 4.86
C ALA A 5 -7.00 -11.66 3.63
N ALA A 6 -5.82 -11.87 3.02
CA ALA A 6 -5.32 -11.10 1.89
C ALA A 6 -6.31 -11.08 0.70
N GLY A 7 -7.10 -12.14 0.52
CA GLY A 7 -7.97 -12.31 -0.64
C GLY A 7 -9.03 -11.22 -0.86
N ARG A 8 -9.66 -10.68 0.20
CA ARG A 8 -10.73 -9.67 0.05
C ARG A 8 -10.22 -8.23 -0.03
N ILE A 9 -9.13 -7.91 0.66
CA ILE A 9 -8.44 -6.62 0.51
C ILE A 9 -7.94 -6.49 -0.93
N VAL A 10 -7.45 -7.61 -1.47
CA VAL A 10 -6.99 -7.72 -2.85
C VAL A 10 -8.12 -7.46 -3.85
N THR A 11 -9.36 -7.94 -3.64
CA THR A 11 -10.45 -7.72 -4.63
C THR A 11 -10.95 -6.27 -4.72
N VAL A 12 -10.90 -5.49 -3.63
CA VAL A 12 -11.21 -4.05 -3.66
C VAL A 12 -10.05 -3.24 -4.25
N LEU A 13 -8.80 -3.73 -4.14
CA LEU A 13 -7.61 -3.15 -4.76
C LEU A 13 -7.41 -3.60 -6.23
N MET A 14 -7.96 -4.75 -6.63
CA MET A 14 -7.69 -5.43 -7.92
C MET A 14 -8.40 -4.83 -9.14
N GLY A 15 -9.10 -3.70 -8.99
CA GLY A 15 -9.53 -2.91 -10.14
C GLY A 15 -8.35 -2.33 -10.94
N GLU A 16 -7.18 -2.15 -10.33
CA GLU A 16 -5.98 -1.53 -10.92
C GLU A 16 -4.72 -2.11 -10.25
N GLY A 17 -4.06 -3.11 -10.86
CA GLY A 17 -2.94 -3.90 -10.29
C GLY A 17 -1.70 -3.13 -9.79
N ILE A 18 -1.68 -1.81 -9.88
CA ILE A 18 -0.59 -0.91 -9.47
C ILE A 18 -0.72 -0.52 -7.97
N ALA A 19 -1.95 -0.45 -7.44
CA ALA A 19 -2.21 -0.07 -6.05
C ALA A 19 -1.58 -1.05 -5.04
N THR A 20 -1.72 -2.35 -5.32
CA THR A 20 -1.25 -3.44 -4.46
C THR A 20 0.27 -3.42 -4.30
N ASN A 21 1.01 -3.12 -5.38
CA ASN A 21 2.48 -3.06 -5.35
C ASN A 21 2.97 -1.91 -4.44
N MET A 22 2.38 -0.71 -4.59
CA MET A 22 2.74 0.43 -3.76
C MET A 22 2.33 0.26 -2.31
N PHE A 23 1.17 -0.37 -2.06
CA PHE A 23 0.71 -0.68 -0.71
C PHE A 23 1.66 -1.63 0.02
N VAL A 24 2.06 -2.73 -0.62
CA VAL A 24 3.00 -3.70 -0.04
C VAL A 24 4.39 -3.08 0.14
N LEU A 25 4.84 -2.25 -0.82
CA LEU A 25 6.09 -1.50 -0.70
C LEU A 25 6.08 -0.56 0.52
N GLY A 26 4.99 0.17 0.71
CA GLY A 26 4.78 1.04 1.87
C GLY A 26 4.84 0.30 3.20
N TYR A 27 4.20 -0.87 3.27
CA TYR A 27 4.27 -1.74 4.44
C TYR A 27 5.71 -2.19 4.73
N ALA A 28 6.42 -2.71 3.72
CA ALA A 28 7.78 -3.21 3.87
C ALA A 28 8.76 -2.11 4.28
N TRP A 29 8.62 -0.91 3.72
CA TRP A 29 9.43 0.25 4.08
C TRP A 29 9.21 0.67 5.54
N GLN A 30 7.95 0.76 6.00
CA GLN A 30 7.64 1.11 7.40
C GLN A 30 8.12 0.06 8.41
N LYS A 31 8.29 -1.20 7.98
CA LYS A 31 8.87 -2.28 8.79
C LYS A 31 10.41 -2.29 8.78
N GLY A 32 11.04 -1.40 8.02
CA GLY A 32 12.50 -1.29 7.88
C GLY A 32 13.12 -2.35 6.95
N TRP A 33 12.31 -3.07 6.15
CA TRP A 33 12.79 -4.13 5.26
C TRP A 33 13.34 -3.60 3.93
N VAL A 34 13.01 -2.37 3.59
CA VAL A 34 13.52 -1.68 2.40
C VAL A 34 14.50 -0.59 2.87
N PRO A 35 15.82 -0.77 2.71
CA PRO A 35 16.84 0.15 3.20
C PRO A 35 17.01 1.35 2.25
N LEU A 36 15.91 2.04 1.95
CA LEU A 36 15.90 3.24 1.12
C LEU A 36 15.21 4.38 1.87
N THR A 37 15.57 5.62 1.51
CA THR A 37 14.89 6.79 2.04
C THR A 37 13.50 6.91 1.43
N GLU A 38 12.56 7.50 2.19
CA GLU A 38 11.23 7.84 1.68
C GLU A 38 11.32 8.69 0.40
N ALA A 39 12.21 9.70 0.41
CA ALA A 39 12.42 10.61 -0.72
C ALA A 39 12.84 9.85 -1.99
N SER A 40 13.71 8.85 -1.88
CA SER A 40 14.13 8.01 -3.01
C SER A 40 12.94 7.21 -3.59
N LEU A 41 12.07 6.69 -2.74
CA LEU A 41 10.89 5.93 -3.15
C LEU A 41 9.83 6.83 -3.80
N LEU A 42 9.54 7.99 -3.20
CA LEU A 42 8.61 8.97 -3.77
C LEU A 42 9.11 9.50 -5.13
N ARG A 43 10.44 9.69 -5.27
CA ARG A 43 11.03 10.09 -6.54
C ARG A 43 10.92 8.99 -7.59
N ALA A 44 11.11 7.72 -7.23
CA ALA A 44 10.90 6.60 -8.15
C ALA A 44 9.45 6.53 -8.66
N ILE A 45 8.47 6.79 -7.78
CA ILE A 45 7.05 6.87 -8.15
C ILE A 45 6.80 8.01 -9.15
N GLU A 46 7.39 9.18 -8.94
CA GLU A 46 7.27 10.30 -9.88
C GLU A 46 7.88 9.99 -11.25
N LEU A 47 9.05 9.36 -11.27
CA LEU A 47 9.74 8.98 -12.50
C LEU A 47 8.98 7.91 -13.30
N ASN A 48 8.20 7.06 -12.63
CA ASN A 48 7.33 6.11 -13.31
C ASN A 48 6.15 6.78 -14.05
N ALA A 49 5.79 8.03 -13.70
CA ALA A 49 4.76 8.88 -14.33
C ALA A 49 3.33 8.31 -14.40
N LEU A 50 3.09 7.07 -13.97
CA LEU A 50 1.77 6.46 -13.94
C LEU A 50 1.07 6.78 -12.63
N GLN A 51 -0.10 7.41 -12.72
CA GLN A 51 -1.01 7.67 -11.61
C GLN A 51 -0.29 8.13 -10.32
N VAL A 52 0.66 9.06 -10.46
CA VAL A 52 1.65 9.42 -9.42
C VAL A 52 0.98 9.74 -8.08
N ALA A 53 -0.09 10.53 -8.09
CA ALA A 53 -0.80 10.91 -6.87
C ALA A 53 -1.41 9.70 -6.14
N PHE A 54 -2.04 8.80 -6.90
CA PHE A 54 -2.62 7.56 -6.36
C PHE A 54 -1.54 6.62 -5.81
N ASN A 55 -0.43 6.45 -6.54
CA ASN A 55 0.67 5.59 -6.10
C ASN A 55 1.39 6.10 -4.85
N LYS A 56 1.53 7.42 -4.70
CA LYS A 56 2.01 8.03 -3.45
C LYS A 56 1.04 7.76 -2.30
N GLN A 57 -0.27 7.94 -2.52
CA GLN A 57 -1.27 7.63 -1.48
C GLN A 57 -1.26 6.15 -1.08
N ALA A 58 -1.24 5.24 -2.05
CA ALA A 58 -1.17 3.81 -1.81
C ALA A 58 0.08 3.40 -1.02
N PHE A 59 1.24 4.01 -1.32
CA PHE A 59 2.47 3.84 -0.54
C PHE A 59 2.29 4.25 0.93
N PHE A 60 1.66 5.40 1.20
CA PHE A 60 1.41 5.83 2.59
C PHE A 60 0.35 4.97 3.31
N TRP A 61 -0.65 4.45 2.58
CA TRP A 61 -1.67 3.56 3.14
C TRP A 61 -1.15 2.16 3.51
N GLY A 62 0.03 1.75 3.04
CA GLY A 62 0.64 0.48 3.40
C GLY A 62 0.99 0.33 4.89
N GLY A 63 0.83 1.38 5.71
CA GLY A 63 1.18 1.34 7.12
C GLY A 63 0.26 0.48 8.00
N PRO A 64 0.76 -0.08 9.13
CA PRO A 64 -0.02 -0.92 10.04
C PRO A 64 -1.35 -0.30 10.47
N GLN A 65 -1.38 1.01 10.71
CA GLN A 65 -2.58 1.75 11.12
C GLN A 65 -3.64 1.84 10.02
N HIS A 66 -3.24 1.88 8.75
CA HIS A 66 -4.16 1.99 7.61
C HIS A 66 -4.66 0.61 7.14
N VAL A 67 -3.81 -0.42 7.27
CA VAL A 67 -4.19 -1.83 7.04
C VAL A 67 -5.35 -2.23 7.96
N ILE A 68 -5.29 -1.87 9.25
CA ILE A 68 -6.36 -2.17 10.21
C ILE A 68 -7.66 -1.45 9.82
N ARG A 69 -7.56 -0.19 9.39
CA ARG A 69 -8.73 0.62 9.01
C ARG A 69 -9.42 0.08 7.76
N LEU A 70 -8.67 -0.36 6.75
CA LEU A 70 -9.23 -1.02 5.56
C LEU A 70 -9.96 -2.33 5.91
N GLY A 71 -9.42 -3.11 6.85
CA GLY A 71 -10.10 -4.31 7.36
C GLY A 71 -11.43 -4.04 8.07
N LEU A 72 -11.53 -2.91 8.79
CA LEU A 72 -12.75 -2.50 9.50
C LEU A 72 -13.85 -2.00 8.56
N ILE A 73 -13.49 -1.35 7.44
CA ILE A 73 -14.47 -0.84 6.46
C ILE A 73 -15.10 -2.00 5.66
N SER A 74 -14.36 -3.10 5.44
CA SER A 74 -14.87 -4.30 4.77
C SER A 74 -15.76 -5.18 5.67
N ALA A 75 -15.80 -4.96 6.98
CA ALA A 75 -16.57 -5.79 7.92
C ALA A 75 -18.03 -5.33 8.11
N HIS A 76 -18.41 -4.20 7.50
CA HIS A 76 -19.75 -3.60 7.59
C HIS A 76 -20.45 -3.42 6.23
N GLY A 77 -20.10 -4.23 5.23
CA GLY A 77 -20.74 -4.26 3.91
C GLY A 77 -21.27 -5.65 3.56
#